data_AF-A0A3D5YMX4-F1
#
_entry.id   AF-A0A3D5YMX4-F1
#
_cell.length_a   1.000
_cell.length_b   1.000
_cell.length_c   1.000
_cell.angle_alpha   90.00
_cell.angle_beta   90.00
_cell.angle_gamma   90.00
#
_symmetry.space_group_name_H-M   'P 1'
#
loop_
_entity.id
_entity.type
_entity.pdbx_description
1 polymer ?
#
loop_
_entity_poly.entity_id
_entity_poly.type
_entity_poly.pdbx_seq_one_letter_code
_entity_poly.pdbx_strand_id
1 'polypeptide(L)'
;DTGSLVFPQWRADWNGRKYSTSAININVSLAALNGDIQREENRALKTIGFNLWWWMRHYWLYLIAALLSIVALIVILRIYSKRSKEQPLIQEVPRDLFAEAIAGLSKLRKEKTWEVDAKGYYIKLGDLVRVYLGAQTGLPLAEQTTNDSLDMLKNKWTDQQLQAYQYILTRADYVKFAKGRVDVSEHLEALERAESLILEFKPAAHDS
;
A
#
# COMPACT_ATOMS: atom_id res chain seq x y z
N ASP A 1 60.24 23.78 35.08
CA ASP A 1 61.58 24.27 34.71
C ASP A 1 61.61 25.76 34.53
N THR A 2 62.52 26.40 35.27
CA THR A 2 62.95 27.79 35.05
C THR A 2 64.27 27.78 34.31
N GLY A 3 64.47 28.74 33.43
CA GLY A 3 65.66 28.81 32.60
C GLY A 3 65.88 30.20 32.05
N SER A 4 67.14 30.53 31.77
CA SER A 4 67.51 31.78 31.11
C SER A 4 68.00 31.48 29.70
N LEU A 5 67.45 32.23 28.73
CA LEU A 5 67.86 32.16 27.34
C LEU A 5 68.44 33.52 26.95
N VAL A 6 69.69 33.50 26.51
CA VAL A 6 70.40 34.70 26.05
C VAL A 6 70.43 34.67 24.54
N PHE A 7 69.78 35.66 23.91
CA PHE A 7 69.94 35.87 22.49
C PHE A 7 71.21 36.69 22.25
N PRO A 8 72.18 36.15 21.48
CA PRO A 8 73.43 36.84 21.24
C PRO A 8 73.19 38.09 20.38
N GLN A 9 74.04 39.09 20.57
CA GLN A 9 74.07 40.27 19.71
C GLN A 9 74.33 39.86 18.26
N TRP A 10 73.58 40.43 17.33
CA TRP A 10 73.80 40.25 15.91
C TRP A 10 74.35 41.53 15.30
N ARG A 11 75.30 41.36 14.39
CA ARG A 11 75.93 42.46 13.68
C ARG A 11 75.73 42.25 12.19
N ALA A 12 75.31 43.29 11.50
CA ALA A 12 75.18 43.32 10.06
C ALA A 12 75.90 44.57 9.53
N ASP A 13 76.63 44.42 8.44
CA ASP A 13 77.24 45.53 7.71
C ASP A 13 76.52 45.68 6.37
N TRP A 14 76.02 46.88 6.10
CA TRP A 14 75.33 47.18 4.85
C TRP A 14 75.69 48.60 4.39
N ASN A 15 76.18 48.72 3.16
CA ASN A 15 76.66 49.98 2.56
C ASN A 15 77.64 50.76 3.47
N GLY A 16 78.56 50.04 4.12
CA GLY A 16 79.61 50.62 4.97
C GLY A 16 79.13 51.12 6.34
N ARG A 17 77.85 50.90 6.68
CA ARG A 17 77.28 51.21 7.98
C ARG A 17 77.07 49.92 8.76
N LYS A 18 77.62 49.88 9.96
CA LYS A 18 77.51 48.75 10.88
C LYS A 18 76.31 48.93 11.78
N TYR A 19 75.44 47.93 11.79
CA TYR A 19 74.28 47.84 12.66
C TYR A 19 74.51 46.70 13.64
N SER A 20 74.32 46.97 14.93
CA SER A 20 74.40 45.95 15.97
C SER A 20 73.15 45.98 16.82
N THR A 21 72.63 44.80 17.15
CA THR A 21 71.58 44.66 18.16
C THR A 21 72.21 44.49 19.54
N SER A 22 71.53 44.95 20.59
CA SER A 22 71.90 44.61 21.96
C SER A 22 71.53 43.14 22.25
N ALA A 23 72.30 42.50 23.13
CA ALA A 23 71.95 41.15 23.60
C ALA A 23 70.65 41.22 24.41
N ILE A 24 69.72 40.32 24.13
CA ILE A 24 68.42 40.26 24.82
C ILE A 24 68.45 39.07 25.76
N ASN A 25 68.36 39.35 27.06
CA ASN A 25 68.26 38.34 28.10
C ASN A 25 66.78 38.10 28.41
N ILE A 26 66.27 36.92 28.10
CA ILE A 26 64.92 36.51 28.49
C ILE A 26 65.03 35.57 29.67
N ASN A 27 64.49 36.01 30.80
CA ASN A 27 64.43 35.20 32.00
C ASN A 27 63.01 34.62 32.12
N VAL A 28 62.89 33.30 31.96
CA VAL A 28 61.61 32.61 32.09
C VAL A 28 61.55 32.02 33.49
N SER A 29 60.86 32.73 34.38
CA SER A 29 60.46 32.20 35.67
C SER A 29 59.04 31.65 35.58
N LEU A 30 58.83 30.46 36.11
CA LEU A 30 57.50 29.99 36.48
C LEU A 30 57.11 30.81 37.71
N ALA A 31 56.20 31.77 37.53
CA ALA A 31 55.53 32.35 38.67
C ALA A 31 54.85 31.20 39.42
N ALA A 32 55.22 30.97 40.69
CA ALA A 32 54.42 30.10 41.54
C ALA A 32 53.00 30.65 41.50
N LEU A 33 52.01 29.80 41.18
CA LEU A 33 50.60 30.15 41.31
C LEU A 33 50.28 30.30 42.82
N ASN A 34 50.82 31.34 43.44
CA ASN A 34 50.45 31.77 44.78
C ASN A 34 49.37 32.83 44.62
N GLY A 35 48.21 32.32 44.25
CA GLY A 35 46.98 33.07 44.10
C GLY A 35 45.93 32.07 43.68
N ASP A 36 44.87 31.95 44.48
CA ASP A 36 43.69 31.20 44.13
C ASP A 36 43.20 31.72 42.77
N ILE A 37 43.58 31.05 41.68
CA ILE A 37 42.94 31.27 40.40
C ILE A 37 41.54 30.75 40.63
N GLN A 38 40.63 31.67 40.93
CA GLN A 38 39.19 31.47 40.87
C GLN A 38 38.91 31.02 39.44
N ARG A 39 39.03 29.71 39.20
CA ARG A 39 38.64 29.06 37.97
C ARG A 39 37.16 29.36 37.88
N GLU A 40 36.78 30.27 36.98
CA GLU A 40 35.36 30.50 36.72
C GLU A 40 34.73 29.13 36.48
N GLU A 41 33.74 28.82 37.31
CA GLU A 41 33.02 27.57 37.26
C GLU A 41 32.56 27.33 35.81
N ASN A 42 32.74 26.11 35.30
CA ASN A 42 32.43 25.78 33.91
C ASN A 42 31.03 26.28 33.57
N ARG A 43 30.94 27.35 32.77
CA ARG A 43 29.65 27.96 32.43
C ARG A 43 28.81 26.89 31.76
N ALA A 44 27.64 26.62 32.32
CA ALA A 44 26.73 25.63 31.76
C ALA A 44 26.48 25.93 30.27
N LEU A 45 26.48 24.89 29.44
CA LEU A 45 26.22 25.03 28.01
C LEU A 45 24.90 25.78 27.83
N LYS A 46 24.96 26.92 27.15
CA LYS A 46 23.77 27.73 26.87
C LYS A 46 22.88 26.91 25.95
N THR A 47 21.79 26.37 26.49
CA THR A 47 20.83 25.60 25.70
C THR A 47 20.06 26.55 24.80
N ILE A 48 20.35 26.51 23.51
CA ILE A 48 19.57 27.24 22.52
C ILE A 48 18.29 26.44 22.33
N GLY A 49 17.18 26.97 22.87
CA GLY A 49 15.86 26.38 22.69
C GLY A 49 15.48 26.31 21.21
N PHE A 50 14.73 25.28 20.84
CA PHE A 50 14.25 25.11 19.48
C PHE A 50 13.41 26.32 19.04
N ASN A 51 13.77 26.93 17.91
CA ASN A 51 13.00 28.00 17.30
C ASN A 51 12.34 27.49 16.01
N LEU A 52 11.02 27.31 16.07
CA LEU A 52 10.22 26.78 14.96
C LEU A 52 10.33 27.63 13.69
N TRP A 53 10.39 28.96 13.84
CA TRP A 53 10.43 29.88 12.71
C TRP A 53 11.78 29.84 11.98
N TRP A 54 12.87 29.75 12.74
CA TRP A 54 14.22 29.57 12.19
C TRP A 54 14.36 28.22 11.48
N TRP A 55 13.84 27.15 12.11
CA TRP A 55 13.81 25.82 11.52
C TRP A 55 13.02 25.80 10.21
N MET A 56 11.80 26.35 10.20
CA MET A 56 10.94 26.37 9.02
C MET A 56 11.57 27.16 7.86
N ARG A 57 12.24 28.28 8.16
CA ARG A 57 12.97 29.06 7.14
C ARG A 57 14.19 28.31 6.60
N HIS A 58 14.89 27.55 7.43
CA HIS A 58 16.02 26.74 6.99
C HIS A 58 15.57 25.58 6.08
N TYR A 59 14.43 24.95 6.39
CA TYR A 59 13.91 23.77 5.67
C TYR A 59 12.80 24.08 4.66
N TRP A 60 12.56 25.35 4.31
CA TRP A 60 11.42 25.74 3.47
C TRP A 60 11.40 25.05 2.10
N LEU A 61 12.57 24.81 1.48
CA LEU A 61 12.67 24.06 0.22
C LEU A 61 12.21 22.60 0.36
N TYR A 62 12.53 21.94 1.48
CA TYR A 62 12.07 20.58 1.75
C TYR A 62 10.56 20.52 2.00
N LEU A 63 10.01 21.54 2.65
CA LEU A 63 8.56 21.66 2.85
C LEU A 63 7.83 21.86 1.51
N ILE A 64 8.38 22.69 0.62
CA ILE A 64 7.85 22.87 -0.74
C ILE A 64 7.94 21.56 -1.54
N ALA A 65 9.08 20.87 -1.48
CA ALA A 65 9.26 19.59 -2.15
C ALA A 65 8.28 18.52 -1.64
N ALA A 66 8.07 18.44 -0.33
CA ALA A 66 7.10 17.54 0.29
C ALA A 66 5.67 17.86 -0.17
N LEU A 67 5.29 19.14 -0.20
CA LEU A 67 3.98 19.58 -0.68
C LEU A 67 3.78 19.21 -2.16
N LEU A 68 4.77 19.46 -3.01
CA LEU A 68 4.73 19.09 -4.42
C LEU A 68 4.62 17.57 -4.61
N SER A 69 5.33 16.78 -3.81
CA SER A 69 5.22 15.32 -3.82
C SER A 69 3.82 14.84 -3.46
N ILE A 70 3.17 15.45 -2.47
CA ILE A 70 1.80 15.11 -2.07
C ILE A 70 0.82 15.46 -3.19
N VAL A 71 0.95 16.65 -3.79
CA VAL A 71 0.11 17.06 -4.92
C VAL A 71 0.29 16.13 -6.11
N ALA A 72 1.53 15.77 -6.46
CA ALA A 72 1.83 14.82 -7.52
C ALA A 72 1.21 13.45 -7.24
N LEU A 73 1.31 12.95 -6.00
CA LEU A 73 0.69 11.69 -5.59
C LEU A 73 -0.84 11.74 -5.75
N ILE A 74 -1.49 12.81 -5.32
CA ILE A 74 -2.95 12.99 -5.47
C ILE A 74 -3.35 13.02 -6.95
N VAL A 75 -2.58 13.71 -7.79
CA VAL A 75 -2.81 13.77 -9.24
C VAL A 75 -2.66 12.39 -9.88
N ILE A 76 -1.60 11.67 -9.53
CA ILE A 76 -1.37 10.28 -10.00
C ILE A 76 -2.55 9.40 -9.58
N LEU A 77 -2.93 9.40 -8.31
CA LEU A 77 -4.06 8.61 -7.82
C LEU A 77 -5.37 8.96 -8.53
N ARG A 78 -5.62 10.25 -8.81
CA ARG A 78 -6.79 10.67 -9.60
C ARG A 78 -6.72 10.20 -11.06
N ILE A 79 -5.56 10.25 -11.70
CA ILE A 79 -5.39 9.78 -13.08
C ILE A 79 -5.58 8.26 -13.15
N TYR A 80 -5.00 7.50 -12.22
CA TYR A 80 -5.16 6.04 -12.19
C TYR A 80 -6.59 5.62 -11.82
N SER A 81 -7.24 6.33 -10.91
CA SER A 81 -8.66 6.11 -10.60
C SER A 81 -9.56 6.40 -11.80
N LYS A 82 -9.26 7.43 -12.60
CA LYS A 82 -9.99 7.73 -13.84
C LYS A 82 -9.68 6.73 -14.97
N ARG A 83 -8.44 6.27 -15.10
CA ARG A 83 -8.03 5.25 -16.09
C ARG A 83 -8.65 3.88 -15.84
N SER A 84 -9.02 3.57 -14.58
CA SER A 84 -9.81 2.37 -14.29
C SER A 84 -11.27 2.45 -14.82
N LYS A 85 -11.72 3.61 -15.32
CA LYS A 85 -13.04 3.79 -15.96
C LYS A 85 -12.99 3.92 -17.49
N GLU A 86 -11.81 4.01 -18.09
CA GLU A 86 -11.64 4.10 -19.54
C GLU A 86 -10.65 3.04 -20.00
N GLN A 87 -11.09 1.78 -19.97
CA GLN A 87 -10.52 0.79 -20.88
C GLN A 87 -10.90 1.21 -22.30
N PRO A 88 -9.99 1.15 -23.29
CA PRO A 88 -10.38 1.34 -24.67
C PRO A 88 -11.47 0.32 -24.97
N LEU A 89 -12.64 0.81 -25.39
CA LEU A 89 -13.69 0.01 -25.99
C LEU A 89 -13.10 -0.63 -27.25
N ILE A 90 -12.40 -1.75 -27.08
CA ILE A 90 -12.53 -2.83 -28.03
C ILE A 90 -14.05 -2.98 -28.17
N GLN A 91 -14.58 -2.87 -29.39
CA GLN A 91 -15.92 -3.37 -29.67
C GLN A 91 -15.88 -4.89 -29.42
N GLU A 92 -15.83 -5.27 -28.14
CA GLU A 92 -16.31 -6.55 -27.69
C GLU A 92 -17.78 -6.49 -28.05
N VAL A 93 -18.18 -7.34 -29.00
CA VAL A 93 -19.58 -7.73 -29.16
C VAL A 93 -20.17 -7.80 -27.75
N PRO A 94 -21.26 -7.07 -27.44
CA PRO A 94 -21.80 -7.04 -26.08
C PRO A 94 -21.98 -8.50 -25.66
N ARG A 95 -21.10 -8.95 -24.76
CA ARG A 95 -21.03 -10.35 -24.39
C ARG A 95 -22.30 -10.60 -23.60
N ASP A 96 -23.23 -11.33 -24.20
CA ASP A 96 -24.48 -11.65 -23.53
C ASP A 96 -24.18 -12.65 -22.40
N LEU A 97 -23.85 -12.09 -21.23
CA LEU A 97 -23.50 -12.85 -20.03
C LEU A 97 -24.67 -13.76 -19.60
N PHE A 98 -25.91 -13.36 -19.88
CA PHE A 98 -27.08 -14.19 -19.63
C PHE A 98 -27.07 -15.41 -20.56
N ALA A 99 -26.91 -15.20 -21.86
CA ALA A 99 -26.82 -16.30 -22.82
C ALA A 99 -25.65 -17.25 -22.50
N GLU A 100 -24.49 -16.72 -22.10
CA GLU A 100 -23.34 -17.52 -21.69
C GLU A 100 -23.61 -18.33 -20.42
N ALA A 101 -24.23 -17.72 -19.40
CA ALA A 101 -24.57 -18.39 -18.16
C ALA A 101 -25.56 -19.55 -18.40
N ILE A 102 -26.64 -19.29 -19.15
CA ILE A 102 -27.66 -20.29 -19.50
C ILE A 102 -27.06 -21.40 -20.38
N ALA A 103 -26.24 -21.06 -21.37
CA ALA A 103 -25.56 -22.06 -22.20
C ALA A 103 -24.61 -22.93 -21.35
N GLY A 104 -23.88 -22.32 -20.41
CA GLY A 104 -23.02 -23.01 -19.45
C GLY A 104 -23.79 -23.98 -18.56
N LEU A 105 -24.91 -23.55 -17.98
CA LEU A 105 -25.79 -24.41 -17.18
C LEU A 105 -26.38 -25.56 -18.00
N SER A 106 -26.84 -25.27 -19.23
CA SER A 106 -27.37 -26.29 -20.15
C SER A 106 -26.31 -27.34 -20.49
N LYS A 107 -25.07 -26.91 -20.71
CA LYS A 107 -23.94 -27.80 -20.94
C LYS A 107 -23.68 -28.71 -19.74
N LEU A 108 -23.61 -28.15 -18.53
CA LEU A 108 -23.44 -28.94 -17.30
C LEU A 108 -24.55 -29.98 -17.12
N ARG A 109 -25.80 -29.63 -17.41
CA ARG A 109 -26.94 -30.56 -17.36
C ARG A 109 -26.80 -31.71 -18.36
N LYS A 110 -26.41 -31.41 -19.61
CA LYS A 110 -26.27 -32.42 -20.68
C LYS A 110 -25.10 -33.36 -20.46
N GLU A 111 -23.96 -32.81 -20.06
CA GLU A 111 -22.73 -33.58 -19.90
C GLU A 111 -22.70 -34.41 -18.61
N LYS A 112 -23.62 -34.12 -17.66
CA LYS A 112 -23.69 -34.77 -16.35
C LYS A 112 -22.33 -34.88 -15.68
N THR A 113 -21.53 -33.81 -15.76
CA THR A 113 -20.12 -33.81 -15.34
C THR A 113 -19.93 -34.27 -13.90
N TRP A 114 -20.96 -34.15 -13.05
CA TRP A 114 -20.96 -34.64 -11.68
C TRP A 114 -20.72 -36.16 -11.52
N GLU A 115 -21.07 -36.98 -12.53
CA GLU A 115 -20.87 -38.43 -12.48
C GLU A 115 -19.38 -38.83 -12.52
N VAL A 116 -18.56 -38.03 -13.22
CA VAL A 116 -17.13 -38.29 -13.43
C VAL A 116 -16.27 -37.39 -12.52
N ASP A 117 -16.59 -36.10 -12.47
CA ASP A 117 -15.87 -35.07 -11.71
C ASP A 117 -16.85 -34.10 -11.05
N ALA A 118 -17.41 -34.53 -9.92
CA ALA A 118 -18.26 -33.70 -9.07
C ALA A 118 -17.58 -32.40 -8.62
N LYS A 119 -16.26 -32.42 -8.40
CA LYS A 119 -15.51 -31.22 -8.01
C LYS A 119 -15.47 -30.21 -9.15
N GLY A 120 -15.08 -30.63 -10.35
CA GLY A 120 -15.07 -29.77 -11.53
C GLY A 120 -16.47 -29.24 -11.88
N TYR A 121 -17.51 -30.05 -11.70
CA TYR A 121 -18.90 -29.62 -11.82
C TYR A 121 -19.23 -28.44 -10.91
N TYR A 122 -18.95 -28.54 -9.60
CA TYR A 122 -19.25 -27.46 -8.64
C TYR A 122 -18.31 -26.26 -8.74
N ILE A 123 -17.10 -26.42 -9.27
CA ILE A 123 -16.25 -25.28 -9.66
C ILE A 123 -16.99 -24.48 -10.74
N LYS A 124 -17.32 -25.11 -11.86
CA LYS A 124 -18.00 -24.47 -12.99
C LYS A 124 -19.36 -23.88 -12.61
N LEU A 125 -20.19 -24.62 -11.85
CA LEU A 125 -21.51 -24.16 -11.43
C LEU A 125 -21.41 -22.90 -10.57
N GLY A 126 -20.53 -22.91 -9.57
CA GLY A 126 -20.33 -21.76 -8.70
C GLY A 126 -19.78 -20.53 -9.45
N ASP A 127 -18.88 -20.75 -10.40
CA ASP A 127 -18.30 -19.68 -11.21
C ASP A 127 -19.35 -19.03 -12.12
N LEU A 128 -20.17 -19.84 -12.82
CA LEU A 128 -21.27 -19.32 -13.65
C LEU A 128 -22.23 -18.45 -12.85
N VAL A 129 -22.64 -18.92 -11.67
CA VAL A 129 -23.57 -18.20 -10.78
C VAL A 129 -22.94 -16.90 -10.27
N ARG A 130 -21.72 -16.95 -9.75
CA ARG A 130 -21.05 -15.77 -9.17
C ARG A 130 -20.69 -14.72 -10.21
N VAL A 131 -20.21 -15.14 -11.40
CA VAL A 131 -19.86 -14.21 -12.49
C VAL A 131 -21.11 -13.51 -13.00
N TYR A 132 -22.17 -14.25 -13.30
CA TYR A 132 -23.41 -13.67 -13.82
C TYR A 132 -24.08 -12.75 -12.81
N LEU A 133 -24.32 -13.23 -11.59
CA LEU A 133 -25.01 -12.44 -10.57
C LEU A 133 -24.15 -11.25 -10.11
N GLY A 134 -22.82 -11.39 -10.10
CA GLY A 134 -21.92 -10.31 -9.79
C GLY A 134 -21.97 -9.19 -10.84
N ALA A 135 -21.95 -9.55 -12.12
CA ALA A 135 -22.12 -8.60 -13.21
C ALA A 135 -23.50 -7.90 -13.16
N GLN A 136 -24.57 -8.67 -12.93
CA GLN A 136 -25.93 -8.13 -12.91
C GLN A 136 -26.22 -7.22 -11.71
N THR A 137 -25.61 -7.51 -10.56
CA THR A 137 -25.82 -6.72 -9.32
C THR A 137 -24.75 -5.66 -9.09
N GLY A 138 -23.67 -5.65 -9.87
CA GLY A 138 -22.50 -4.80 -9.65
C GLY A 138 -21.71 -5.15 -8.38
N LEU A 139 -21.85 -6.38 -7.89
CA LEU A 139 -21.20 -6.87 -6.67
C LEU A 139 -20.04 -7.82 -7.01
N PRO A 140 -18.92 -7.80 -6.29
CA PRO A 140 -17.75 -8.64 -6.59
C PRO A 140 -17.91 -10.09 -6.10
N LEU A 141 -19.01 -10.77 -6.46
CA LEU A 141 -19.36 -12.10 -5.91
C LEU A 141 -18.32 -13.19 -6.21
N ALA A 142 -17.62 -13.11 -7.34
CA ALA A 142 -16.60 -14.09 -7.73
C ALA A 142 -15.30 -13.99 -6.90
N GLU A 143 -15.02 -12.83 -6.30
CA GLU A 143 -13.80 -12.56 -5.54
C GLU A 143 -13.98 -12.80 -4.03
N GLN A 144 -15.22 -12.91 -3.57
CA GLN A 144 -15.56 -13.06 -2.17
C GLN A 144 -15.68 -14.53 -1.77
N THR A 145 -15.43 -14.82 -0.49
CA THR A 145 -15.73 -16.15 0.05
C THR A 145 -17.24 -16.36 0.12
N THR A 146 -17.69 -17.61 0.20
CA THR A 146 -19.13 -17.91 0.30
C THR A 146 -19.79 -17.19 1.48
N ASN A 147 -19.15 -17.19 2.66
CA ASN A 147 -19.69 -16.54 3.85
C ASN A 147 -19.75 -15.01 3.69
N ASP A 148 -18.67 -14.39 3.20
CA ASP A 148 -18.62 -12.93 2.99
C ASP A 148 -19.67 -12.51 1.95
N SER A 149 -19.83 -13.30 0.88
CA SER A 149 -20.84 -13.04 -0.14
C SER A 149 -22.27 -13.15 0.41
N LEU A 150 -22.55 -14.11 1.30
CA LEU A 150 -23.86 -14.24 1.95
C LEU A 150 -24.15 -13.05 2.86
N ASP A 151 -23.17 -12.63 3.67
CA ASP A 151 -23.32 -11.48 4.56
C ASP A 151 -23.55 -10.18 3.79
N MET A 152 -22.87 -10.00 2.66
CA MET A 152 -23.08 -8.85 1.77
C MET A 152 -24.48 -8.82 1.15
N LEU A 153 -25.06 -10.00 0.88
CA LEU A 153 -26.34 -10.14 0.18
C LEU A 153 -27.56 -10.09 1.11
N LYS A 154 -27.40 -10.32 2.43
CA LYS A 154 -28.49 -10.36 3.43
C LYS A 154 -29.48 -9.20 3.36
N ASN A 155 -29.00 -7.99 3.09
CA ASN A 155 -29.83 -6.78 3.05
C ASN A 155 -30.17 -6.31 1.63
N LYS A 156 -29.76 -7.05 0.59
CA LYS A 156 -29.91 -6.69 -0.82
C LYS A 156 -30.86 -7.63 -1.57
N TRP A 157 -30.90 -8.89 -1.19
CA TRP A 157 -31.68 -9.94 -1.84
C TRP A 157 -32.84 -10.38 -0.96
N THR A 158 -33.84 -11.02 -1.58
CA THR A 158 -34.94 -11.64 -0.84
C THR A 158 -34.46 -12.88 -0.09
N ASP A 159 -35.17 -13.28 0.97
CA ASP A 159 -34.84 -14.50 1.72
C ASP A 159 -34.78 -15.74 0.82
N GLN A 160 -35.67 -15.82 -0.18
CA GLN A 160 -35.70 -16.93 -1.13
C GLN A 160 -34.46 -16.94 -2.04
N GLN A 161 -34.06 -15.78 -2.58
CA GLN A 161 -32.84 -15.65 -3.39
C GLN A 161 -31.60 -16.00 -2.59
N LEU A 162 -31.53 -15.52 -1.34
CA LEU A 162 -30.41 -15.79 -0.44
C LEU A 162 -30.31 -17.28 -0.10
N GLN A 163 -31.43 -17.94 0.20
CA GLN A 163 -31.48 -19.39 0.44
C GLN A 163 -31.07 -20.20 -0.79
N ALA A 164 -31.49 -19.80 -1.99
CA ALA A 164 -31.09 -20.46 -3.22
C ALA A 164 -29.57 -20.36 -3.44
N TYR A 165 -29.02 -19.15 -3.32
CA TYR A 165 -27.59 -18.89 -3.46
C TYR A 165 -26.74 -19.60 -2.40
N GLN A 166 -27.19 -19.56 -1.14
CA GLN A 166 -26.56 -20.30 -0.05
C GLN A 166 -26.53 -21.80 -0.33
N TYR A 167 -27.64 -22.37 -0.78
CA TYR A 167 -27.73 -23.80 -1.10
C TYR A 167 -26.70 -24.20 -2.18
N ILE A 168 -26.59 -23.41 -3.26
CA ILE A 168 -25.66 -23.70 -4.35
C ILE A 168 -24.21 -23.66 -3.87
N LEU A 169 -23.82 -22.59 -3.17
CA LEU A 169 -22.41 -22.36 -2.83
C LEU A 169 -21.91 -23.20 -1.67
N THR A 170 -22.75 -23.46 -0.66
CA THR A 170 -22.37 -24.33 0.46
C THR A 170 -22.15 -25.78 -0.01
N ARG A 171 -22.97 -26.27 -0.95
CA ARG A 171 -22.75 -27.56 -1.63
C ARG A 171 -21.45 -27.56 -2.43
N ALA A 172 -21.21 -26.48 -3.17
CA ALA A 172 -20.00 -26.35 -3.95
C ALA A 172 -18.75 -26.43 -3.06
N ASP A 173 -18.74 -25.74 -1.92
CA ASP A 173 -17.63 -25.79 -0.97
C ASP A 173 -17.50 -27.17 -0.29
N TYR A 174 -18.62 -27.80 0.04
CA TYR A 174 -18.63 -29.16 0.60
C TYR A 174 -17.95 -30.18 -0.33
N VAL A 175 -18.26 -30.15 -1.63
CA VAL A 175 -17.62 -31.05 -2.60
C VAL A 175 -16.17 -30.66 -2.90
N LYS A 176 -15.85 -29.36 -2.96
CA LYS A 176 -14.50 -28.87 -3.24
C LYS A 176 -13.50 -29.19 -2.14
N PHE A 177 -13.92 -29.13 -0.88
CA PHE A 177 -13.01 -29.15 0.28
C PHE A 177 -13.25 -30.32 1.24
N ALA A 178 -14.49 -30.76 1.45
CA ALA A 178 -14.81 -31.73 2.51
C ALA A 178 -14.77 -33.20 2.08
N LYS A 179 -14.24 -33.51 0.88
CA LYS A 179 -14.34 -34.84 0.23
C LYS A 179 -15.79 -35.38 0.18
N GLY A 180 -16.76 -34.48 0.28
CA GLY A 180 -18.17 -34.81 0.34
C GLY A 180 -18.65 -35.44 -0.95
N ARG A 181 -19.29 -36.60 -0.86
CA ARG A 181 -20.15 -37.11 -1.92
C ARG A 181 -21.56 -36.61 -1.63
N VAL A 182 -22.21 -36.10 -2.66
CA VAL A 182 -23.56 -35.56 -2.59
C VAL A 182 -24.41 -36.45 -3.51
N ASP A 183 -25.68 -36.67 -3.18
CA ASP A 183 -26.56 -37.48 -4.02
C ASP A 183 -26.80 -36.81 -5.39
N VAL A 184 -27.16 -37.62 -6.38
CA VAL A 184 -27.48 -37.14 -7.73
C VAL A 184 -28.65 -36.14 -7.69
N SER A 185 -29.63 -36.37 -6.82
CA SER A 185 -30.75 -35.43 -6.62
C SER A 185 -30.29 -34.04 -6.19
N GLU A 186 -29.31 -33.96 -5.30
CA GLU A 186 -28.77 -32.70 -4.78
C GLU A 186 -27.91 -31.96 -5.83
N HIS A 187 -27.27 -32.69 -6.76
CA HIS A 187 -26.60 -32.08 -7.92
C HIS A 187 -27.58 -31.38 -8.85
N LEU A 188 -28.69 -32.07 -9.16
CA LEU A 188 -29.75 -31.55 -10.02
C LEU A 188 -30.48 -30.37 -9.35
N GLU A 189 -30.76 -30.48 -8.06
CA GLU A 189 -31.39 -29.40 -7.30
C GLU A 189 -30.51 -28.14 -7.27
N ALA A 190 -29.19 -28.29 -7.09
CA ALA A 190 -28.27 -27.15 -7.15
C ALA A 190 -28.27 -26.49 -8.54
N LEU A 191 -28.38 -27.29 -9.61
CA LEU A 191 -28.46 -26.77 -10.98
C LEU A 191 -29.77 -26.05 -11.25
N GLU A 192 -30.90 -26.61 -10.82
CA GLU A 192 -32.23 -26.00 -10.97
C GLU A 192 -32.34 -24.69 -10.20
N ARG A 193 -31.83 -24.65 -8.96
CA ARG A 193 -31.77 -23.41 -8.17
C ARG A 193 -30.85 -22.36 -8.80
N ALA A 194 -29.75 -22.77 -9.44
CA ALA A 194 -28.89 -21.85 -10.18
C ALA A 194 -29.59 -21.27 -11.41
N GLU A 195 -30.31 -22.12 -12.15
CA GLU A 195 -31.07 -21.70 -13.33
C GLU A 195 -32.20 -20.74 -12.96
N SER A 196 -33.00 -21.06 -11.94
CA SER A 196 -34.09 -20.19 -11.49
C SER A 196 -33.58 -18.84 -10.97
N LEU A 197 -32.48 -18.84 -10.22
CA LEU A 197 -31.87 -17.62 -9.71
C LEU A 197 -31.32 -16.75 -10.86
N ILE A 198 -30.65 -17.34 -11.85
CA ILE A 198 -30.17 -16.58 -13.03
C ILE A 198 -31.33 -15.98 -13.82
N LEU A 199 -32.45 -16.72 -13.98
CA LEU A 199 -33.64 -16.25 -14.66
C LEU A 199 -34.35 -15.11 -13.92
N GLU A 200 -34.37 -15.13 -12.60
CA GLU A 200 -34.94 -14.06 -11.78
C GLU A 200 -34.18 -12.74 -11.94
N PHE A 201 -32.86 -12.84 -12.12
CA PHE A 201 -31.97 -11.72 -12.38
C PHE A 201 -31.82 -11.41 -13.88
N LYS A 202 -32.68 -11.95 -14.75
CA LYS A 202 -32.65 -11.63 -16.18
C LYS A 202 -32.90 -10.13 -16.37
N PRO A 203 -32.02 -9.39 -17.08
CA PRO A 203 -32.27 -7.99 -17.37
C PRO A 203 -33.58 -7.88 -18.17
N ALA A 204 -34.43 -6.92 -17.80
CA ALA A 204 -35.49 -6.48 -18.71
C ALA A 204 -34.83 -6.09 -20.02
N ALA A 205 -35.32 -6.60 -21.14
CA ALA A 205 -34.79 -6.27 -22.46
C ALA A 205 -34.71 -4.74 -22.55
N HIS A 206 -33.50 -4.19 -22.58
CA HIS A 206 -33.30 -2.79 -22.87
C HIS A 206 -33.61 -2.67 -24.36
N ASP A 207 -34.83 -2.25 -24.70
CA ASP A 207 -35.13 -1.78 -26.03
C ASP A 207 -34.20 -0.58 -26.29
N SER A 208 -33.19 -0.83 -27.12
CA SER A 208 -32.25 0.12 -27.75
C SER A 208 -31.29 0.92 -26.87
#